data_AF-A0A1Y1NDB7-F1
#
_entry.id   AF-A0A1Y1NDB7-F1
#
_cell.length_a   1.000
_cell.length_b   1.000
_cell.length_c   1.000
_cell.angle_alpha   90.00
_cell.angle_beta   90.00
_cell.angle_gamma   90.00
#
_symmetry.space_group_name_H-M   'P 1'
#
loop_
_entity.id
_entity.type
_entity.pdbx_description
1 polymer ?
#
loop_
_entity_poly.entity_id
_entity_poly.type
_entity_poly.pdbx_seq_one_letter_code
_entity_poly.pdbx_strand_id
1 'polypeptide(L)'
;MSIRAISSRLFRHGQTVVRNICRDYNQNSRNIGDKINVSQATRGQLSNTAVVPRNFALRNVGLQFSIHARRIFVDNVLNRVTSTLASELRKKAARGILFGNSAPFLAFVGVSLASGTGIITKEDELEGICWEIREAISKFKWTVDKTADIYDTKFETESITVNNLDFGQPIAKGANAVVYEAGLKSSPLECAQGDAVGIKYPLAVKMMFNYDIQSNAMAILQAMHKETLPARQYTNNISAVNMWETELLNARIPLPLHPNIVTMFSVFTDYVPDLVGSRGLYPAALPSRLFSEGEGRNMSLFLVMKRYNCTLQEHCKGNEISLRSKILLFTQLLEGIVHLNLHGVAHRDLKSDNLLLDTSEESAPILVITDFGCCLADQNYGLTLPYPVYDIDKGGNTALMAPEIITQKPGTFSVLNYSKSDLWTAGTIAYEIFDGSNPFYGKRLRSSDYQEHKLPALPDCVPPIVKMLVKNVLKRNPRKRLNPEVAANVMQLFLWAPSAWLNNKKLPTSSEILQWLLCLTTKVLCEGRLSNLPSGHNGKGGRRTYPEYLLIASFLRRAKLSTIRASLMFIHSD
;
A
#
# COMPACT_ATOMS: atom_id res chain seq x y z
N MET A 1 -23.10 -16.62 -51.24
CA MET A 1 -21.84 -15.90 -50.97
C MET A 1 -21.15 -16.54 -49.79
N SER A 2 -19.91 -17.04 -49.96
CA SER A 2 -19.17 -17.78 -48.92
C SER A 2 -18.72 -16.86 -47.78
N ILE A 3 -18.81 -17.34 -46.53
CA ILE A 3 -18.40 -16.65 -45.29
C ILE A 3 -16.94 -16.15 -45.35
N ARG A 4 -16.08 -16.82 -46.14
CA ARG A 4 -14.71 -16.37 -46.41
C ARG A 4 -14.63 -15.05 -47.17
N ALA A 5 -15.60 -14.73 -48.03
CA ALA A 5 -15.63 -13.47 -48.75
C ALA A 5 -15.98 -12.29 -47.84
N ILE A 6 -16.85 -12.51 -46.85
CA ILE A 6 -17.25 -11.48 -45.87
C ILE A 6 -16.11 -11.20 -44.89
N SER A 7 -15.42 -12.24 -44.39
CA SER A 7 -14.27 -12.05 -43.49
C SER A 7 -13.10 -11.34 -44.18
N SER A 8 -12.83 -11.65 -45.46
CA SER A 8 -11.77 -10.96 -46.22
C SER A 8 -12.09 -9.49 -46.48
N ARG A 9 -13.37 -9.14 -46.69
CA ARG A 9 -13.80 -7.75 -46.89
C ARG A 9 -13.75 -6.95 -45.58
N LEU A 10 -14.18 -7.54 -44.46
CA LEU A 10 -14.06 -6.93 -43.12
C LEU A 10 -12.61 -6.68 -42.73
N PHE A 11 -11.71 -7.65 -43.00
CA PHE A 11 -10.30 -7.49 -42.67
C PHE A 11 -9.60 -6.44 -43.55
N ARG A 12 -9.89 -6.41 -44.85
CA ARG A 12 -9.33 -5.38 -45.75
C ARG A 12 -9.87 -3.98 -45.45
N HIS A 13 -11.17 -3.84 -45.14
CA HIS A 13 -11.74 -2.53 -44.80
C HIS A 13 -11.29 -2.07 -43.41
N GLY A 14 -11.14 -2.98 -42.45
CA GLY A 14 -10.59 -2.70 -41.13
C GLY A 14 -9.15 -2.18 -41.17
N GLN A 15 -8.29 -2.77 -42.00
CA GLN A 15 -6.91 -2.28 -42.16
C GLN A 15 -6.83 -0.89 -42.83
N THR A 16 -7.72 -0.58 -43.78
CA THR A 16 -7.76 0.75 -44.41
C THR A 16 -8.25 1.83 -43.43
N VAL A 17 -9.21 1.52 -42.57
CA VAL A 17 -9.69 2.44 -41.52
C VAL A 17 -8.60 2.71 -40.48
N VAL A 18 -7.91 1.67 -40.02
CA VAL A 18 -6.80 1.82 -39.05
C VAL A 18 -5.63 2.61 -39.66
N ARG A 19 -5.32 2.41 -40.95
CA ARG A 19 -4.28 3.20 -41.64
C ARG A 19 -4.66 4.67 -41.80
N ASN A 20 -5.94 5.00 -42.05
CA ASN A 20 -6.38 6.39 -42.13
C ASN A 20 -6.33 7.09 -40.77
N ILE A 21 -6.73 6.41 -39.69
CA ILE A 21 -6.64 6.96 -38.33
C ILE A 21 -5.19 7.19 -37.90
N CYS A 22 -4.28 6.25 -38.22
CA CYS A 22 -2.85 6.43 -37.94
C CYS A 22 -2.20 7.52 -38.82
N ARG A 23 -2.74 7.80 -40.02
CA ARG A 23 -2.23 8.85 -40.91
C ARG A 23 -2.68 10.25 -40.46
N ASP A 24 -3.90 10.40 -39.95
CA ASP A 24 -4.41 11.65 -39.38
C ASP A 24 -3.72 12.03 -38.06
N TYR A 25 -3.30 11.03 -37.26
CA TYR A 25 -2.55 11.29 -36.02
C TYR A 25 -1.11 11.77 -36.29
N ASN A 26 -0.49 11.32 -37.39
CA ASN A 26 0.87 11.71 -37.76
C ASN A 26 0.96 13.02 -38.56
N GLN A 27 -0.14 13.52 -39.13
CA GLN A 27 -0.16 14.81 -39.84
C GLN A 27 -0.43 16.02 -38.93
N ASN A 28 -0.98 15.83 -37.72
CA ASN A 28 -1.27 16.93 -36.78
C ASN A 28 -0.14 17.27 -35.78
N SER A 29 1.06 16.68 -35.93
CA SER A 29 2.22 16.95 -35.04
C SER A 29 3.30 17.85 -35.65
N ARG A 30 3.07 18.46 -36.81
CA ARG A 30 4.00 19.44 -37.42
C ARG A 30 3.20 20.58 -38.02
N ASN A 31 3.39 21.79 -37.50
CA ASN A 31 3.02 23.12 -38.05
C ASN A 31 2.21 24.04 -37.11
N ILE A 32 2.67 24.28 -35.88
CA ILE A 32 2.40 25.56 -35.21
C ILE A 32 3.70 26.06 -34.58
N GLY A 33 4.60 26.49 -35.44
CA GLY A 33 5.76 27.33 -35.16
C GLY A 33 5.94 28.21 -36.39
N ASP A 34 6.02 29.51 -36.15
CA ASP A 34 6.30 30.60 -37.10
C ASP A 34 5.12 31.43 -37.63
N LYS A 35 5.27 32.74 -37.38
CA LYS A 35 4.57 33.94 -37.88
C LYS A 35 3.49 34.53 -36.98
N ILE A 36 3.93 35.26 -35.95
CA ILE A 36 3.29 36.52 -35.56
C ILE A 36 4.37 37.60 -35.46
N ASN A 37 4.25 38.62 -36.32
CA ASN A 37 5.09 39.81 -36.35
C ASN A 37 4.91 40.65 -35.08
N VAL A 38 6.03 41.16 -34.58
CA VAL A 38 6.12 42.17 -33.52
C VAL A 38 6.13 43.56 -34.15
N SER A 39 5.26 44.46 -33.68
CA SER A 39 5.57 45.89 -33.61
C SER A 39 4.77 46.60 -32.49
N GLN A 40 5.53 46.97 -31.45
CA GLN A 40 5.45 48.17 -30.60
C GLN A 40 4.46 48.30 -29.41
N ALA A 41 5.12 48.54 -28.24
CA ALA A 41 4.73 49.30 -27.03
C ALA A 41 3.64 48.68 -26.11
N THR A 42 3.72 48.58 -24.77
CA THR A 42 4.62 49.14 -23.74
C THR A 42 4.43 48.36 -22.41
N ARG A 43 5.52 48.13 -21.67
CA ARG A 43 5.71 47.88 -20.20
C ARG A 43 4.64 47.15 -19.34
N GLY A 44 5.08 46.08 -18.66
CA GLY A 44 4.56 45.63 -17.35
C GLY A 44 4.93 44.18 -17.01
N GLN A 45 5.75 43.98 -15.96
CA GLN A 45 6.30 42.69 -15.50
C GLN A 45 5.23 41.71 -14.96
N LEU A 46 5.42 40.39 -15.14
CA LEU A 46 5.41 39.35 -14.07
C LEU A 46 5.61 37.92 -14.62
N SER A 47 6.36 37.14 -13.86
CA SER A 47 6.87 35.77 -14.07
C SER A 47 5.84 34.66 -13.79
N ASN A 48 5.88 33.56 -14.56
CA ASN A 48 5.80 32.15 -14.09
C ASN A 48 5.67 31.17 -15.28
N THR A 49 6.66 30.28 -15.45
CA THR A 49 6.55 29.08 -16.31
C THR A 49 6.49 27.83 -15.45
N ALA A 50 5.31 27.24 -15.32
CA ALA A 50 5.11 25.90 -14.78
C ALA A 50 5.13 24.88 -15.92
N VAL A 51 6.03 23.89 -15.82
CA VAL A 51 6.13 22.74 -16.72
C VAL A 51 5.23 21.63 -16.18
N VAL A 52 4.34 21.09 -17.02
CA VAL A 52 3.40 19.98 -16.68
C VAL A 52 4.02 18.63 -17.10
N PRO A 53 4.12 17.62 -16.22
CA PRO A 53 4.61 16.29 -16.60
C PRO A 53 3.51 15.39 -17.22
N ARG A 54 3.89 14.63 -18.25
CA ARG A 54 3.06 13.63 -18.96
C ARG A 54 2.88 12.35 -18.14
N ASN A 55 1.71 12.15 -17.55
CA ASN A 55 1.23 10.86 -16.99
C ASN A 55 -0.27 10.64 -17.29
N PHE A 56 -0.69 10.75 -18.56
CA PHE A 56 -2.12 10.93 -18.90
C PHE A 56 -2.78 9.88 -19.81
N ALA A 57 -2.17 8.70 -20.01
CA ALA A 57 -2.79 7.69 -20.90
C ALA A 57 -3.69 6.67 -20.18
N LEU A 58 -3.39 6.24 -18.94
CA LEU A 58 -4.17 5.21 -18.22
C LEU A 58 -5.30 5.77 -17.33
N ARG A 59 -5.40 7.10 -17.16
CA ARG A 59 -6.45 7.76 -16.38
C ARG A 59 -7.81 7.87 -17.11
N ASN A 60 -7.83 7.76 -18.44
CA ASN A 60 -9.00 8.17 -19.22
C ASN A 60 -10.17 7.17 -19.17
N VAL A 61 -9.92 5.87 -18.99
CA VAL A 61 -11.01 4.88 -18.92
C VAL A 61 -11.81 5.03 -17.62
N GLY A 62 -11.13 5.09 -16.47
CA GLY A 62 -11.78 5.26 -15.16
C GLY A 62 -12.49 6.60 -14.98
N LEU A 63 -11.89 7.70 -15.49
CA LEU A 63 -12.54 9.02 -15.53
C LEU A 63 -13.78 9.04 -16.41
N GLN A 64 -13.80 8.30 -17.53
CA GLN A 64 -14.99 8.18 -18.36
C GLN A 64 -16.10 7.40 -17.66
N PHE A 65 -15.78 6.28 -17.00
CA PHE A 65 -16.77 5.49 -16.26
C PHE A 65 -17.39 6.27 -15.09
N SER A 66 -16.61 7.07 -14.38
CA SER A 66 -17.10 7.86 -13.25
C SER A 66 -17.93 9.06 -13.65
N ILE A 67 -17.48 9.81 -14.67
CA ILE A 67 -18.26 10.89 -15.26
C ILE A 67 -19.55 10.32 -15.88
N HIS A 68 -19.50 9.13 -16.49
CA HIS A 68 -20.67 8.45 -17.03
C HIS A 68 -21.65 8.02 -15.94
N ALA A 69 -21.17 7.43 -14.84
CA ALA A 69 -22.01 7.04 -13.69
C ALA A 69 -22.65 8.26 -13.02
N ARG A 70 -21.87 9.32 -12.75
CA ARG A 70 -22.38 10.60 -12.23
C ARG A 70 -23.40 11.21 -13.20
N ARG A 71 -23.13 11.17 -14.51
CA ARG A 71 -24.00 11.72 -15.56
C ARG A 71 -25.32 10.97 -15.69
N ILE A 72 -25.31 9.64 -15.75
CA ILE A 72 -26.55 8.84 -15.81
C ILE A 72 -27.41 9.11 -14.58
N PHE A 73 -26.81 9.16 -13.39
CA PHE A 73 -27.53 9.38 -12.16
C PHE A 73 -28.15 10.78 -12.09
N VAL A 74 -27.38 11.80 -12.48
CA VAL A 74 -27.85 13.18 -12.61
C VAL A 74 -28.94 13.28 -13.68
N ASP A 75 -28.77 12.69 -14.86
CA ASP A 75 -29.72 12.74 -15.97
C ASP A 75 -31.05 12.06 -15.60
N ASN A 76 -31.03 10.92 -14.89
CA ASN A 76 -32.23 10.24 -14.40
C ASN A 76 -33.01 11.06 -13.35
N VAL A 77 -32.32 11.88 -12.55
CA VAL A 77 -32.94 12.80 -11.58
C VAL A 77 -33.45 14.08 -12.26
N LEU A 78 -32.68 14.63 -13.20
CA LEU A 78 -33.03 15.86 -13.93
C LEU A 78 -34.24 15.66 -14.85
N ASN A 79 -34.46 14.45 -15.36
CA ASN A 79 -35.60 14.10 -16.23
C ASN A 79 -36.97 14.12 -15.53
N ARG A 80 -37.05 14.37 -14.21
CA ARG A 80 -38.30 14.28 -13.44
C ARG A 80 -38.99 15.61 -13.07
N VAL A 81 -38.55 16.80 -13.53
CA VAL A 81 -39.23 18.06 -13.14
C VAL A 81 -39.23 19.14 -14.21
N THR A 82 -40.39 19.77 -14.41
CA THR A 82 -40.80 20.67 -15.52
C THR A 82 -40.66 22.19 -15.27
N SER A 83 -39.96 22.65 -14.22
CA SER A 83 -39.83 24.09 -13.88
C SER A 83 -38.45 24.70 -14.18
N THR A 84 -38.45 25.93 -14.73
CA THR A 84 -37.29 26.65 -15.32
C THR A 84 -36.28 27.21 -14.32
N LEU A 85 -36.72 27.88 -13.23
CA LEU A 85 -35.81 28.43 -12.19
C LEU A 85 -35.10 27.32 -11.39
N ALA A 86 -35.84 26.26 -11.08
CA ALA A 86 -35.28 25.07 -10.44
C ALA A 86 -34.26 24.38 -11.36
N SER A 87 -34.38 24.50 -12.68
CA SER A 87 -33.46 23.87 -13.65
C SER A 87 -32.06 24.49 -13.62
N GLU A 88 -31.93 25.82 -13.46
CA GLU A 88 -30.63 26.48 -13.42
C GLU A 88 -29.85 26.22 -12.12
N LEU A 89 -30.51 26.34 -10.96
CA LEU A 89 -29.91 25.98 -9.66
C LEU A 89 -29.51 24.50 -9.64
N ARG A 90 -30.32 23.63 -10.26
CA ARG A 90 -29.99 22.21 -10.47
C ARG A 90 -28.82 22.01 -11.42
N LYS A 91 -28.71 22.71 -12.54
CA LYS A 91 -27.54 22.62 -13.44
C LYS A 91 -26.26 23.04 -12.72
N LYS A 92 -26.32 24.05 -11.84
CA LYS A 92 -25.18 24.50 -11.03
C LYS A 92 -24.81 23.46 -9.97
N ALA A 93 -25.79 22.89 -9.26
CA ALA A 93 -25.58 21.81 -8.30
C ALA A 93 -25.10 20.51 -8.97
N ALA A 94 -25.69 20.14 -10.12
CA ALA A 94 -25.32 19.02 -10.96
C ALA A 94 -23.90 19.16 -11.50
N ARG A 95 -23.48 20.36 -11.93
CA ARG A 95 -22.07 20.62 -12.29
C ARG A 95 -21.14 20.46 -11.08
N GLY A 96 -21.56 20.88 -9.88
CA GLY A 96 -20.82 20.64 -8.64
C GLY A 96 -20.71 19.16 -8.26
N ILE A 97 -21.74 18.36 -8.56
CA ILE A 97 -21.74 16.91 -8.37
C ILE A 97 -20.91 16.20 -9.46
N LEU A 98 -21.00 16.65 -10.72
CA LEU A 98 -20.30 16.07 -11.88
C LEU A 98 -18.80 16.39 -11.88
N PHE A 99 -18.42 17.60 -11.49
CA PHE A 99 -17.05 18.11 -11.61
C PHE A 99 -16.43 18.59 -10.28
N GLY A 100 -17.14 18.46 -9.15
CA GLY A 100 -16.67 18.91 -7.83
C GLY A 100 -16.37 17.77 -6.84
N ASN A 101 -16.34 18.13 -5.56
CA ASN A 101 -15.99 17.22 -4.44
C ASN A 101 -16.90 15.98 -4.40
N SER A 102 -16.32 14.81 -4.13
CA SER A 102 -17.08 13.55 -4.06
C SER A 102 -18.08 13.49 -2.89
N ALA A 103 -17.90 14.31 -1.84
CA ALA A 103 -18.78 14.29 -0.67
C ALA A 103 -20.25 14.66 -0.97
N PRO A 104 -20.57 15.77 -1.68
CA PRO A 104 -21.92 16.04 -2.17
C PRO A 104 -22.54 14.90 -3.00
N PHE A 105 -21.74 14.25 -3.85
CA PHE A 105 -22.21 13.11 -4.65
C PHE A 105 -22.55 11.89 -3.77
N LEU A 106 -21.66 11.50 -2.86
CA LEU A 106 -21.86 10.35 -1.98
C LEU A 106 -23.07 10.54 -1.05
N ALA A 107 -23.25 11.75 -0.51
CA ALA A 107 -24.42 12.08 0.30
C ALA A 107 -25.72 11.93 -0.51
N PHE A 108 -25.73 12.41 -1.74
CA PHE A 108 -26.87 12.35 -2.64
C PHE A 108 -27.21 10.90 -3.08
N VAL A 109 -26.19 10.09 -3.38
CA VAL A 109 -26.35 8.64 -3.66
C VAL A 109 -26.89 7.91 -2.43
N GLY A 110 -26.37 8.21 -1.23
CA GLY A 110 -26.86 7.62 0.02
C GLY A 110 -28.35 7.88 0.26
N VAL A 111 -28.81 9.11 0.06
CA VAL A 111 -30.24 9.47 0.18
C VAL A 111 -31.10 8.72 -0.83
N SER A 112 -30.63 8.59 -2.07
CA SER A 112 -31.40 7.93 -3.13
C SER A 112 -31.52 6.42 -2.92
N LEU A 113 -30.44 5.77 -2.48
CA LEU A 113 -30.45 4.36 -2.10
C LEU A 113 -31.36 4.11 -0.90
N ALA A 114 -31.35 5.00 0.11
CA ALA A 114 -32.21 4.87 1.30
C ALA A 114 -33.69 5.09 0.98
N SER A 115 -34.01 5.93 -0.01
CA SER A 115 -35.39 6.22 -0.44
C SER A 115 -36.02 5.10 -1.28
N GLY A 116 -35.28 4.02 -1.58
CA GLY A 116 -35.80 2.86 -2.31
C GLY A 116 -36.19 3.12 -3.77
N THR A 117 -35.91 4.33 -4.30
CA THR A 117 -36.16 4.63 -5.70
C THR A 117 -35.06 3.96 -6.52
N GLY A 118 -35.41 2.86 -7.22
CA GLY A 118 -34.51 2.00 -7.99
C GLY A 118 -33.87 2.69 -9.21
N ILE A 119 -33.12 3.77 -8.99
CA ILE A 119 -32.47 4.57 -10.02
C ILE A 119 -31.21 3.86 -10.57
N ILE A 120 -30.62 2.92 -9.81
CA ILE A 120 -29.39 2.21 -10.17
C ILE A 120 -29.70 0.72 -10.19
N THR A 121 -29.65 0.09 -11.37
CA THR A 121 -30.04 -1.32 -11.53
C THR A 121 -29.00 -2.18 -12.24
N LYS A 122 -28.01 -1.59 -12.91
CA LYS A 122 -26.96 -2.34 -13.61
C LYS A 122 -25.72 -2.49 -12.74
N GLU A 123 -25.11 -3.67 -12.73
CA GLU A 123 -23.89 -3.94 -11.94
C GLU A 123 -22.74 -2.99 -12.30
N ASP A 124 -22.62 -2.59 -13.56
CA ASP A 124 -21.62 -1.61 -14.01
C ASP A 124 -21.80 -0.22 -13.36
N GLU A 125 -23.04 0.19 -13.11
CA GLU A 125 -23.36 1.46 -12.44
C GLU A 125 -23.02 1.39 -10.94
N LEU A 126 -23.25 0.22 -10.33
CA LEU A 126 -22.94 -0.05 -8.92
C LEU A 126 -21.42 -0.09 -8.67
N GLU A 127 -20.65 -0.68 -9.58
CA GLU A 127 -19.17 -0.62 -9.53
C GLU A 127 -18.64 0.80 -9.77
N GLY A 128 -19.35 1.62 -10.55
CA GLY A 128 -19.07 3.05 -10.68
C GLY A 128 -19.13 3.79 -9.34
N ILE A 129 -20.05 3.42 -8.44
CA ILE A 129 -20.14 3.98 -7.09
C ILE A 129 -18.97 3.52 -6.22
N CYS A 130 -18.58 2.25 -6.29
CA CYS A 130 -17.38 1.77 -5.61
C CYS A 130 -16.13 2.52 -6.08
N TRP A 131 -16.01 2.84 -7.38
CA TRP A 131 -14.93 3.68 -7.89
C TRP A 131 -14.91 5.07 -7.26
N GLU A 132 -16.08 5.70 -7.12
CA GLU A 132 -16.20 7.03 -6.51
C GLU A 132 -15.83 7.03 -5.02
N ILE A 133 -16.20 5.97 -4.30
CA ILE A 133 -15.77 5.76 -2.92
C ILE A 133 -14.24 5.64 -2.85
N ARG A 134 -13.65 4.81 -3.72
CA ARG A 134 -12.18 4.64 -3.78
C ARG A 134 -11.50 5.98 -4.03
N GLU A 135 -11.97 6.76 -5.00
CA GLU A 135 -11.40 8.07 -5.33
C GLU A 135 -11.56 9.08 -4.18
N ALA A 136 -12.73 9.12 -3.53
CA ALA A 136 -12.98 10.00 -2.40
C ALA A 136 -12.01 9.72 -1.24
N ILE A 137 -11.83 8.44 -0.88
CA ILE A 137 -10.90 8.02 0.17
C ILE A 137 -9.42 8.14 -0.27
N SER A 138 -9.12 8.03 -1.57
CA SER A 138 -7.75 8.20 -2.08
C SER A 138 -7.31 9.66 -2.03
N LYS A 139 -8.22 10.60 -2.34
CA LYS A 139 -7.98 12.04 -2.17
C LYS A 139 -7.99 12.47 -0.71
N PHE A 140 -8.61 11.68 0.16
CA PHE A 140 -8.59 11.91 1.59
C PHE A 140 -7.19 11.60 2.13
N LYS A 141 -6.40 12.66 2.31
CA LYS A 141 -5.17 12.60 3.09
C LYS A 141 -5.55 12.36 4.55
N TRP A 142 -5.44 11.11 4.99
CA TRP A 142 -5.16 10.87 6.40
C TRP A 142 -3.84 11.57 6.68
N THR A 143 -3.82 12.49 7.63
CA THR A 143 -2.58 12.95 8.28
C THR A 143 -1.98 11.67 8.85
N VAL A 144 -1.06 11.04 8.12
CA VAL A 144 -0.43 9.78 8.53
C VAL A 144 0.55 10.22 9.59
N ASP A 145 0.09 10.40 10.83
CA ASP A 145 0.87 10.99 11.90
C ASP A 145 1.30 12.46 11.58
N LYS A 146 0.95 13.43 12.43
CA LYS A 146 1.41 14.82 12.22
C LYS A 146 2.94 14.89 12.08
N THR A 147 3.65 13.96 12.73
CA THR A 147 5.10 13.83 12.60
C THR A 147 5.53 13.42 11.20
N ALA A 148 4.87 12.43 10.56
CA ALA A 148 5.28 12.01 9.22
C ALA A 148 4.97 13.09 8.17
N ASP A 149 3.91 13.88 8.32
CA ASP A 149 3.61 15.00 7.42
C ASP A 149 4.64 16.16 7.54
N ILE A 150 5.12 16.46 8.76
CA ILE A 150 6.20 17.44 9.00
C ILE A 150 7.49 16.95 8.32
N TYR A 151 7.82 15.69 8.55
CA TYR A 151 8.99 15.08 7.93
C TYR A 151 8.84 15.03 6.42
N ASP A 152 7.71 14.58 5.87
CA ASP A 152 7.45 14.53 4.43
C ASP A 152 7.70 15.88 3.77
N THR A 153 7.17 16.96 4.35
CA THR A 153 7.38 18.31 3.81
C THR A 153 8.87 18.69 3.83
N LYS A 154 9.59 18.34 4.89
CA LYS A 154 11.02 18.66 5.05
C LYS A 154 11.93 17.82 4.14
N PHE A 155 11.66 16.52 4.02
CA PHE A 155 12.35 15.60 3.12
C PHE A 155 12.07 15.97 1.64
N GLU A 156 10.84 16.40 1.30
CA GLU A 156 10.52 16.89 -0.06
C GLU A 156 11.37 18.09 -0.47
N THR A 157 11.74 18.97 0.48
CA THR A 157 12.48 20.22 0.20
C THR A 157 14.00 20.11 0.34
N GLU A 158 14.52 19.19 1.15
CA GLU A 158 15.95 19.15 1.50
C GLU A 158 16.59 17.80 1.18
N SER A 159 17.78 17.82 0.56
CA SER A 159 18.60 16.63 0.39
C SER A 159 19.25 16.24 1.72
N ILE A 160 18.89 15.08 2.26
CA ILE A 160 19.39 14.62 3.57
C ILE A 160 20.58 13.68 3.41
N THR A 161 21.59 13.93 4.23
CA THR A 161 22.86 13.20 4.30
C THR A 161 23.15 12.81 5.75
N VAL A 162 24.21 12.03 6.00
CA VAL A 162 24.66 11.69 7.36
C VAL A 162 24.89 12.95 8.21
N ASN A 163 25.35 14.04 7.60
CA ASN A 163 25.67 15.27 8.31
C ASN A 163 24.43 15.94 8.92
N ASN A 164 23.27 15.78 8.29
CA ASN A 164 22.00 16.36 8.76
C ASN A 164 21.37 15.56 9.91
N LEU A 165 21.87 14.35 10.19
CA LEU A 165 21.30 13.43 11.17
C LEU A 165 22.11 13.41 12.47
N ASP A 166 21.39 13.41 13.60
CA ASP A 166 21.93 13.09 14.91
C ASP A 166 21.60 11.63 15.25
N PHE A 167 22.63 10.80 15.43
CA PHE A 167 22.51 9.37 15.71
C PHE A 167 22.54 9.10 17.21
N GLY A 168 21.57 8.32 17.69
CA GLY A 168 21.48 7.85 19.06
C GLY A 168 22.05 6.44 19.24
N GLN A 169 21.37 5.63 20.03
CA GLN A 169 21.77 4.24 20.30
C GLN A 169 21.36 3.28 19.15
N PRO A 170 22.06 2.15 18.99
CA PRO A 170 21.62 1.10 18.09
C PRO A 170 20.32 0.46 18.61
N ILE A 171 19.33 0.32 17.72
CA ILE A 171 18.03 -0.32 17.99
C ILE A 171 18.14 -1.82 17.75
N ALA A 172 18.68 -2.20 16.59
CA ALA A 172 18.74 -3.58 16.14
C ALA A 172 19.92 -3.82 15.20
N LYS A 173 20.44 -5.05 15.20
CA LYS A 173 21.50 -5.48 14.28
C LYS A 173 21.09 -6.79 13.61
N GLY A 174 21.10 -6.79 12.29
CA GLY A 174 20.84 -7.98 11.45
C GLY A 174 22.12 -8.55 10.83
N ALA A 175 21.97 -9.50 9.92
CA ALA A 175 23.08 -10.01 9.13
C ALA A 175 23.60 -8.98 8.11
N ASN A 176 22.69 -8.20 7.52
CA ASN A 176 22.98 -7.30 6.39
C ASN A 176 22.95 -5.81 6.72
N ALA A 177 22.54 -5.44 7.94
CA ALA A 177 22.34 -4.05 8.31
C ALA A 177 22.35 -3.85 9.84
N VAL A 178 22.45 -2.59 10.23
CA VAL A 178 22.21 -2.11 11.60
C VAL A 178 21.22 -0.95 11.56
N VAL A 179 20.37 -0.83 12.58
CA VAL A 179 19.39 0.24 12.72
C VAL A 179 19.73 1.07 13.94
N TYR A 180 19.81 2.39 13.77
CA TYR A 180 20.07 3.35 14.84
C TYR A 180 18.87 4.26 15.07
N GLU A 181 18.71 4.69 16.32
CA GLU A 181 17.86 5.85 16.64
C GLU A 181 18.43 7.09 15.96
N ALA A 182 17.57 7.95 15.42
CA ALA A 182 18.00 9.17 14.78
C ALA A 182 17.02 10.34 14.98
N GLY A 183 17.55 11.55 14.83
CA GLY A 183 16.81 12.80 14.79
C GLY A 183 17.43 13.74 13.76
N LEU A 184 16.70 14.76 13.34
CA LEU A 184 17.27 15.81 12.49
C LEU A 184 18.03 16.80 13.37
N LYS A 185 19.24 17.20 12.94
CA LYS A 185 19.92 18.35 13.54
C LYS A 185 19.16 19.61 13.13
N SER A 186 18.50 20.29 14.07
CA SER A 186 17.90 21.59 13.80
C SER A 186 19.00 22.64 13.60
N SER A 187 18.72 23.65 12.76
CA SER A 187 19.51 24.88 12.80
C SER A 187 19.28 25.57 14.15
N PRO A 188 20.24 26.36 14.69
CA PRO A 188 20.11 26.97 16.03
C PRO A 188 18.89 27.90 16.23
N LEU A 189 18.14 28.22 15.17
CA LEU A 189 17.07 29.22 15.18
C LEU A 189 15.66 28.66 15.46
N GLU A 190 15.45 27.34 15.39
CA GLU A 190 14.10 26.74 15.55
C GLU A 190 13.75 26.30 16.97
N CYS A 191 14.65 26.49 17.94
CA CYS A 191 14.43 26.05 19.33
C CYS A 191 13.43 26.93 20.12
N ALA A 192 12.81 27.93 19.49
CA ALA A 192 12.01 28.95 20.17
C ALA A 192 10.48 28.80 20.04
N GLN A 193 9.96 27.81 19.31
CA GLN A 193 8.53 27.52 19.31
C GLN A 193 8.31 26.06 19.72
N GLY A 194 8.04 25.90 21.02
CA GLY A 194 7.63 24.63 21.57
C GLY A 194 6.28 24.23 21.00
N ASP A 195 6.24 23.09 20.31
CA ASP A 195 5.02 22.36 20.02
C ASP A 195 5.22 20.85 20.22
N ALA A 196 4.66 20.41 21.35
CA ALA A 196 4.14 19.09 21.72
C ALA A 196 4.84 17.78 21.25
N VAL A 197 5.36 17.06 22.27
CA VAL A 197 5.69 15.61 22.36
C VAL A 197 7.16 15.20 22.06
N GLY A 198 8.08 15.62 22.92
CA GLY A 198 8.80 14.73 23.87
C GLY A 198 9.63 13.51 23.42
N ILE A 199 9.91 13.26 22.13
CA ILE A 199 10.78 12.14 21.71
C ILE A 199 12.07 12.68 21.08
N LYS A 200 13.22 12.46 21.74
CA LYS A 200 14.54 12.91 21.26
C LYS A 200 14.90 12.36 19.88
N TYR A 201 14.56 11.09 19.62
CA TYR A 201 14.88 10.38 18.38
C TYR A 201 13.63 9.75 17.77
N PRO A 202 12.86 10.50 16.96
CA PRO A 202 11.62 10.02 16.33
C PRO A 202 11.86 9.24 15.02
N LEU A 203 13.10 9.21 14.52
CA LEU A 203 13.48 8.50 13.29
C LEU A 203 14.28 7.25 13.63
N ALA A 204 14.28 6.31 12.70
CA ALA A 204 15.17 5.16 12.68
C ALA A 204 15.94 5.15 11.36
N VAL A 205 17.26 5.00 11.43
CA VAL A 205 18.12 4.95 10.25
C VAL A 205 18.71 3.56 10.13
N LYS A 206 18.33 2.84 9.06
CA LYS A 206 18.92 1.54 8.71
C LYS A 206 20.14 1.80 7.82
N MET A 207 21.33 1.42 8.30
CA MET A 207 22.57 1.42 7.54
C MET A 207 22.86 -0.01 7.07
N MET A 208 22.96 -0.20 5.76
CA MET A 208 23.31 -1.50 5.18
C MET A 208 24.81 -1.79 5.37
N PHE A 209 25.20 -3.06 5.42
CA PHE A 209 26.60 -3.46 5.37
C PHE A 209 27.05 -3.63 3.92
N ASN A 210 28.19 -3.04 3.57
CA ASN A 210 28.76 -3.10 2.23
C ASN A 210 30.18 -3.65 2.30
N TYR A 211 30.40 -4.87 1.79
CA TYR A 211 31.70 -5.53 1.72
C TYR A 211 32.28 -5.51 0.29
N ASP A 212 31.44 -5.83 -0.70
CA ASP A 212 31.90 -6.13 -2.05
C ASP A 212 31.59 -5.04 -3.08
N ILE A 213 30.59 -4.19 -2.80
CA ILE A 213 30.14 -3.20 -3.77
C ILE A 213 31.07 -2.00 -3.73
N GLN A 214 31.52 -1.56 -4.91
CA GLN A 214 32.37 -0.38 -5.03
C GLN A 214 31.76 0.80 -4.26
N SER A 215 32.63 1.62 -3.64
CA SER A 215 32.24 2.87 -2.94
C SER A 215 31.80 3.93 -3.96
N ASN A 216 30.73 3.63 -4.67
CA ASN A 216 30.04 4.46 -5.63
C ASN A 216 28.57 4.36 -5.25
N ALA A 217 27.94 5.52 -5.03
CA ALA A 217 26.51 5.64 -4.73
C ALA A 217 25.66 4.73 -5.62
N MET A 218 26.04 4.67 -6.89
CA MET A 218 25.21 3.98 -7.85
C MET A 218 25.27 2.46 -7.81
N ALA A 219 26.48 1.92 -7.68
CA ALA A 219 26.65 0.47 -7.58
C ALA A 219 25.90 -0.07 -6.34
N ILE A 220 25.91 0.70 -5.26
CA ILE A 220 25.23 0.37 -4.00
C ILE A 220 23.70 0.36 -4.19
N LEU A 221 23.14 1.42 -4.79
CA LEU A 221 21.70 1.50 -5.03
C LEU A 221 21.20 0.40 -5.97
N GLN A 222 21.99 0.00 -6.97
CA GLN A 222 21.64 -1.12 -7.86
C GLN A 222 21.65 -2.46 -7.12
N ALA A 223 22.70 -2.73 -6.34
CA ALA A 223 22.85 -4.00 -5.65
C ALA A 223 21.80 -4.18 -4.53
N MET A 224 21.40 -3.08 -3.88
CA MET A 224 20.51 -3.10 -2.70
C MET A 224 19.10 -2.53 -2.97
N HIS A 225 18.68 -2.39 -4.23
CA HIS A 225 17.45 -1.70 -4.60
C HIS A 225 16.17 -2.26 -3.95
N LYS A 226 16.11 -3.57 -3.65
CA LYS A 226 14.94 -4.21 -3.03
C LYS A 226 14.60 -3.61 -1.67
N GLU A 227 15.61 -3.28 -0.86
CA GLU A 227 15.44 -2.63 0.46
C GLU A 227 14.76 -1.26 0.36
N THR A 228 14.88 -0.62 -0.80
CA THR A 228 14.42 0.75 -1.04
C THR A 228 13.01 0.80 -1.62
N LEU A 229 12.36 -0.35 -1.87
CA LEU A 229 11.05 -0.42 -2.53
C LEU A 229 9.98 0.53 -1.91
N PRO A 230 9.81 0.63 -0.58
CA PRO A 230 8.81 1.51 0.01
C PRO A 230 9.28 2.98 0.16
N ALA A 231 10.47 3.34 -0.34
CA ALA A 231 11.01 4.69 -0.20
C ALA A 231 10.17 5.72 -0.94
N ARG A 232 9.87 6.82 -0.24
CA ARG A 232 9.18 8.00 -0.79
C ARG A 232 10.08 8.81 -1.72
N GLN A 233 11.34 9.00 -1.32
CA GLN A 233 12.30 9.83 -2.02
C GLN A 233 13.66 9.14 -2.10
N TYR A 234 14.39 9.45 -3.17
CA TYR A 234 15.77 9.05 -3.37
C TYR A 234 16.61 10.32 -3.46
N THR A 235 17.54 10.49 -2.53
CA THR A 235 18.45 11.63 -2.53
C THR A 235 19.82 11.15 -3.00
N ASN A 236 20.23 11.60 -4.20
CA ASN A 236 21.59 11.40 -4.69
C ASN A 236 22.38 12.69 -4.59
N ASN A 237 23.56 12.63 -3.97
CA ASN A 237 24.51 13.75 -3.85
C ASN A 237 25.31 14.02 -5.15
N ILE A 238 24.86 13.53 -6.32
CA ILE A 238 25.59 13.65 -7.59
C ILE A 238 24.74 14.43 -8.57
N SER A 239 25.24 15.60 -8.95
CA SER A 239 24.60 16.68 -9.72
C SER A 239 24.36 16.38 -11.21
N ALA A 240 24.17 15.11 -11.59
CA ALA A 240 23.78 14.74 -12.94
C ALA A 240 22.82 13.55 -12.90
N VAL A 241 21.54 13.80 -13.14
CA VAL A 241 20.54 12.76 -13.39
C VAL A 241 20.93 12.04 -14.67
N ASN A 242 21.63 10.92 -14.54
CA ASN A 242 22.07 10.13 -15.68
C ASN A 242 20.85 9.44 -16.32
N MET A 243 20.84 9.29 -17.66
CA MET A 243 19.73 8.66 -18.40
C MET A 243 19.29 7.29 -17.84
N TRP A 244 20.19 6.54 -17.21
CA TRP A 244 19.89 5.21 -16.66
C TRP A 244 19.35 5.26 -15.20
N GLU A 245 19.47 6.37 -14.45
CA GLU A 245 18.69 6.55 -13.20
C GLU A 245 17.20 6.60 -13.50
N THR A 246 16.86 7.23 -14.62
CA THR A 246 15.51 7.20 -15.17
C THR A 246 15.13 5.76 -15.53
N GLU A 247 16.04 4.94 -16.08
CA GLU A 247 15.77 3.51 -16.33
C GLU A 247 15.59 2.68 -15.05
N LEU A 248 16.39 2.92 -13.99
CA LEU A 248 16.21 2.22 -12.71
C LEU A 248 14.94 2.64 -11.98
N LEU A 249 14.57 3.92 -12.03
CA LEU A 249 13.28 4.40 -11.55
C LEU A 249 12.13 3.85 -12.41
N ASN A 250 12.33 3.76 -13.72
CA ASN A 250 11.33 3.23 -14.66
C ASN A 250 11.19 1.71 -14.56
N ALA A 251 12.23 0.98 -14.15
CA ALA A 251 12.23 -0.47 -13.99
C ALA A 251 11.69 -0.93 -12.61
N ARG A 252 11.53 0.00 -11.65
CA ARG A 252 10.98 -0.29 -10.32
C ARG A 252 9.47 -0.32 -10.36
N ILE A 253 8.88 -1.30 -9.67
CA ILE A 253 7.45 -1.25 -9.39
C ILE A 253 7.21 -0.11 -8.38
N PRO A 254 6.39 0.91 -8.70
CA PRO A 254 6.02 1.91 -7.71
C PRO A 254 5.13 1.24 -6.66
N LEU A 255 5.53 1.33 -5.39
CA LEU A 255 4.72 0.90 -4.26
C LEU A 255 4.14 2.14 -3.55
N PRO A 256 2.84 2.45 -3.72
CA PRO A 256 2.23 3.60 -3.09
C PRO A 256 2.21 3.48 -1.56
N LEU A 257 2.07 4.62 -0.90
CA LEU A 257 1.97 4.69 0.55
C LEU A 257 0.76 3.94 1.08
N HIS A 258 0.97 3.22 2.18
CA HIS A 258 -0.05 2.43 2.83
C HIS A 258 0.20 2.40 4.35
N PRO A 259 -0.83 2.51 5.20
CA PRO A 259 -0.67 2.58 6.66
C PRO A 259 -0.02 1.34 7.26
N ASN A 260 -0.08 0.20 6.57
CA ASN A 260 0.51 -1.07 7.02
C ASN A 260 1.80 -1.46 6.28
N ILE A 261 2.46 -0.50 5.63
CA ILE A 261 3.80 -0.63 5.05
C ILE A 261 4.70 0.39 5.76
N VAL A 262 5.96 0.02 6.03
CA VAL A 262 6.92 0.88 6.72
C VAL A 262 7.01 2.26 6.06
N THR A 263 6.95 3.33 6.87
CA THR A 263 7.16 4.69 6.38
C THR A 263 8.65 4.94 6.21
N MET A 264 9.10 4.96 4.96
CA MET A 264 10.48 5.26 4.56
C MET A 264 10.51 6.62 3.85
N PHE A 265 11.07 7.61 4.54
CA PHE A 265 11.08 9.01 4.09
C PHE A 265 12.07 9.23 2.97
N SER A 266 13.32 8.81 3.18
CA SER A 266 14.39 9.04 2.22
C SER A 266 15.40 7.90 2.23
N VAL A 267 16.00 7.67 1.08
CA VAL A 267 17.11 6.76 0.86
C VAL A 267 18.25 7.53 0.22
N PHE A 268 19.46 7.36 0.75
CA PHE A 268 20.67 7.95 0.20
C PHE A 268 21.88 7.06 0.46
N THR A 269 22.97 7.34 -0.24
CA THR A 269 24.27 6.69 -0.01
C THR A 269 25.28 7.70 0.47
N ASP A 270 26.08 7.33 1.45
CA ASP A 270 27.05 8.23 2.06
C ASP A 270 28.23 7.44 2.66
N TYR A 271 29.25 8.16 3.13
CA TYR A 271 30.34 7.59 3.89
C TYR A 271 29.85 7.02 5.24
N VAL A 272 30.34 5.83 5.59
CA VAL A 272 30.02 5.17 6.88
C VAL A 272 30.52 6.03 8.05
N PRO A 273 29.65 6.60 8.91
CA PRO A 273 30.10 7.38 10.06
C PRO A 273 30.70 6.48 11.17
N ASP A 274 31.51 7.06 12.05
CA ASP A 274 31.88 6.40 13.31
C ASP A 274 30.71 6.52 14.29
N LEU A 275 29.95 5.44 14.45
CA LEU A 275 28.75 5.40 15.29
C LEU A 275 29.01 4.73 16.63
N VAL A 276 28.22 5.12 17.63
CA VAL A 276 28.26 4.56 18.98
C VAL A 276 28.06 3.04 18.93
N GLY A 277 28.93 2.30 19.61
CA GLY A 277 28.87 0.84 19.71
C GLY A 277 29.29 0.06 18.46
N SER A 278 29.63 0.74 17.36
CA SER A 278 29.90 0.12 16.06
C SER A 278 31.03 -0.92 16.08
N ARG A 279 32.15 -0.59 16.73
CA ARG A 279 33.33 -1.47 16.88
C ARG A 279 33.05 -2.74 17.68
N GLY A 280 32.04 -2.73 18.55
CA GLY A 280 31.63 -3.92 19.31
C GLY A 280 30.55 -4.74 18.60
N LEU A 281 29.62 -4.07 17.91
CA LEU A 281 28.43 -4.72 17.34
C LEU A 281 28.64 -5.30 15.93
N TYR A 282 29.46 -4.63 15.10
CA TYR A 282 29.69 -5.04 13.72
C TYR A 282 31.11 -4.63 13.22
N PRO A 283 32.18 -4.96 13.95
CA PRO A 283 33.55 -4.54 13.59
C PRO A 283 33.96 -4.93 12.16
N ALA A 284 33.60 -6.14 11.71
CA ALA A 284 33.91 -6.62 10.38
C ALA A 284 33.26 -5.77 9.26
N ALA A 285 32.10 -5.18 9.51
CA ALA A 285 31.37 -4.37 8.54
C ALA A 285 31.89 -2.92 8.45
N LEU A 286 32.81 -2.53 9.34
CA LEU A 286 33.40 -1.19 9.33
C LEU A 286 34.48 -1.08 8.27
N PRO A 287 34.64 0.10 7.63
CA PRO A 287 35.79 0.32 6.78
C PRO A 287 37.10 0.43 7.55
N SER A 288 38.19 0.04 6.89
CA SER A 288 39.56 0.03 7.43
C SER A 288 40.00 1.35 8.07
N ARG A 289 39.48 2.48 7.58
CA ARG A 289 39.73 3.82 8.15
C ARG A 289 39.14 4.04 9.55
N LEU A 290 38.10 3.29 9.92
CA LEU A 290 37.44 3.36 11.23
C LEU A 290 37.90 2.23 12.15
N PHE A 291 38.17 1.06 11.57
CA PHE A 291 38.63 -0.11 12.29
C PHE A 291 39.61 -0.87 11.39
N SER A 292 40.87 -1.00 11.79
CA SER A 292 41.96 -1.49 10.93
C SER A 292 41.75 -2.91 10.39
N GLU A 293 41.06 -3.76 11.15
CA GLU A 293 40.70 -5.14 10.76
C GLU A 293 39.33 -5.22 10.07
N GLY A 294 38.67 -4.08 9.83
CA GLY A 294 37.37 -4.01 9.19
C GLY A 294 37.46 -4.27 7.69
N GLU A 295 36.50 -5.04 7.17
CA GLU A 295 36.41 -5.46 5.77
C GLU A 295 35.36 -4.64 4.98
N GLY A 296 34.69 -3.70 5.65
CA GLY A 296 33.67 -2.87 5.06
C GLY A 296 34.21 -1.84 4.06
N ARG A 297 33.34 -1.39 3.16
CA ARG A 297 33.62 -0.30 2.22
C ARG A 297 33.37 1.06 2.87
N ASN A 298 33.99 2.08 2.30
CA ASN A 298 33.93 3.44 2.85
C ASN A 298 32.53 4.07 2.79
N MET A 299 31.70 3.67 1.82
CA MET A 299 30.33 4.15 1.64
C MET A 299 29.32 3.01 1.70
N SER A 300 28.12 3.32 2.18
CA SER A 300 26.99 2.39 2.24
C SER A 300 25.65 3.06 1.98
N LEU A 301 24.59 2.27 1.96
CA LEU A 301 23.20 2.68 1.82
C LEU A 301 22.58 3.00 3.19
N PHE A 302 21.85 4.11 3.25
CA PHE A 302 21.09 4.57 4.42
C PHE A 302 19.61 4.72 4.05
N LEU A 303 18.75 4.22 4.94
CA LEU A 303 17.30 4.31 4.81
C LEU A 303 16.75 5.02 6.04
N VAL A 304 16.18 6.21 5.83
CA VAL A 304 15.57 7.03 6.89
C VAL A 304 14.09 6.69 6.99
N MET A 305 13.68 6.20 8.15
CA MET A 305 12.34 5.68 8.40
C MET A 305 11.73 6.30 9.65
N LYS A 306 10.40 6.24 9.75
CA LYS A 306 9.71 6.44 11.03
C LYS A 306 10.24 5.42 12.05
N ARG A 307 10.48 5.86 13.29
CA ARG A 307 10.76 4.94 14.40
C ARG A 307 9.47 4.32 14.92
N TYR A 308 9.47 3.00 15.06
CA TYR A 308 8.39 2.22 15.67
C TYR A 308 8.82 1.74 17.06
N ASN A 309 7.86 1.41 17.92
CA ASN A 309 8.13 1.13 19.35
C ASN A 309 8.77 -0.25 19.56
N CYS A 310 8.31 -1.27 18.85
CA CYS A 310 8.80 -2.65 18.98
C CYS A 310 8.40 -3.50 17.77
N THR A 311 8.93 -4.72 17.70
CA THR A 311 8.46 -5.75 16.76
C THR A 311 7.20 -6.45 17.28
N LEU A 312 6.43 -7.09 16.39
CA LEU A 312 5.31 -7.94 16.78
C LEU A 312 5.78 -9.07 17.70
N GLN A 313 6.98 -9.63 17.45
CA GLN A 313 7.54 -10.69 18.26
C GLN A 313 7.75 -10.26 19.73
N GLU A 314 8.34 -9.08 19.94
CA GLU A 314 8.55 -8.51 21.27
C GLU A 314 7.22 -8.20 21.95
N HIS A 315 6.27 -7.62 21.21
CA HIS A 315 4.96 -7.27 21.73
C HIS A 315 4.15 -8.50 22.20
N CYS A 316 4.19 -9.59 21.42
CA CYS A 316 3.54 -10.85 21.78
C CYS A 316 4.18 -11.56 22.99
N LYS A 317 5.47 -11.32 23.27
CA LYS A 317 6.18 -11.88 24.43
C LYS A 317 5.96 -11.07 25.71
N GLY A 318 5.84 -9.75 25.58
CA GLY A 318 5.86 -8.81 26.72
C GLY A 318 4.51 -8.42 27.31
N ASN A 319 3.40 -8.56 26.56
CA ASN A 319 2.11 -7.97 26.95
C ASN A 319 0.93 -8.94 26.84
N GLU A 320 -0.05 -8.80 27.74
CA GLU A 320 -1.36 -9.41 27.57
C GLU A 320 -2.16 -8.65 26.49
N ILE A 321 -2.14 -9.17 25.26
CA ILE A 321 -2.84 -8.55 24.14
C ILE A 321 -4.31 -8.97 24.16
N SER A 322 -5.22 -7.99 24.21
CA SER A 322 -6.66 -8.26 24.12
C SER A 322 -7.02 -8.96 22.80
N LEU A 323 -8.07 -9.79 22.83
CA LEU A 323 -8.56 -10.47 21.61
C LEU A 323 -8.91 -9.47 20.49
N ARG A 324 -9.49 -8.32 20.85
CA ARG A 324 -9.83 -7.25 19.90
C ARG A 324 -8.57 -6.75 19.18
N SER A 325 -7.50 -6.47 19.94
CA SER A 325 -6.23 -5.99 19.40
C SER A 325 -5.55 -7.07 18.54
N LYS A 326 -5.60 -8.35 18.94
CA LYS A 326 -5.13 -9.48 18.13
C LYS A 326 -5.83 -9.56 16.76
N ILE A 327 -7.15 -9.38 16.74
CA ILE A 327 -7.94 -9.36 15.50
C ILE A 327 -7.57 -8.15 14.63
N LEU A 328 -7.36 -6.96 15.23
CA LEU A 328 -6.91 -5.77 14.50
C LEU A 328 -5.52 -5.97 13.89
N LEU A 329 -4.56 -6.49 14.64
CA LEU A 329 -3.20 -6.79 14.16
C LEU A 329 -3.22 -7.75 12.97
N PHE A 330 -3.97 -8.85 13.08
CA PHE A 330 -4.09 -9.81 11.97
C PHE A 330 -4.77 -9.18 10.74
N THR A 331 -5.79 -8.33 10.94
CA THR A 331 -6.44 -7.61 9.84
C THR A 331 -5.48 -6.64 9.15
N GLN A 332 -4.67 -5.90 9.92
CA GLN A 332 -3.65 -4.98 9.40
C GLN A 332 -2.57 -5.70 8.58
N LEU A 333 -2.13 -6.87 9.04
CA LEU A 333 -1.20 -7.71 8.28
C LEU A 333 -1.80 -8.14 6.94
N LEU A 334 -3.06 -8.58 6.93
CA LEU A 334 -3.74 -8.96 5.69
C LEU A 334 -3.93 -7.76 4.74
N GLU A 335 -4.27 -6.57 5.24
CA GLU A 335 -4.34 -5.35 4.41
C GLU A 335 -2.98 -4.99 3.79
N GLY A 336 -1.90 -5.07 4.58
CA GLY A 336 -0.54 -4.88 4.05
C GLY A 336 -0.20 -5.87 2.93
N ILE A 337 -0.51 -7.15 3.11
CA ILE A 337 -0.28 -8.20 2.09
C ILE A 337 -1.12 -7.95 0.85
N VAL A 338 -2.39 -7.54 1.00
CA VAL A 338 -3.23 -7.18 -0.14
C VAL A 338 -2.63 -6.02 -0.91
N HIS A 339 -2.14 -4.99 -0.22
CA HIS A 339 -1.49 -3.86 -0.85
C HIS A 339 -0.26 -4.30 -1.67
N LEU A 340 0.62 -5.14 -1.10
CA LEU A 340 1.76 -5.69 -1.85
C LEU A 340 1.30 -6.48 -3.09
N ASN A 341 0.33 -7.38 -2.91
CA ASN A 341 -0.18 -8.25 -3.97
C ASN A 341 -0.81 -7.46 -5.14
N LEU A 342 -1.59 -6.43 -4.84
CA LEU A 342 -2.22 -5.55 -5.83
C LEU A 342 -1.19 -4.80 -6.68
N HIS A 343 0.00 -4.55 -6.14
CA HIS A 343 1.11 -3.91 -6.84
C HIS A 343 2.09 -4.92 -7.43
N GLY A 344 1.79 -6.22 -7.43
CA GLY A 344 2.67 -7.25 -7.99
C GLY A 344 3.92 -7.53 -7.16
N VAL A 345 3.90 -7.18 -5.87
CA VAL A 345 5.02 -7.37 -4.93
C VAL A 345 4.73 -8.56 -4.01
N ALA A 346 5.73 -9.42 -3.81
CA ALA A 346 5.72 -10.43 -2.76
C ALA A 346 6.88 -10.18 -1.79
N HIS A 347 6.59 -10.16 -0.48
CA HIS A 347 7.56 -9.86 0.56
C HIS A 347 8.60 -10.98 0.74
N ARG A 348 8.16 -12.25 0.73
CA ARG A 348 9.00 -13.47 0.81
C ARG A 348 9.82 -13.68 2.09
N ASP A 349 9.86 -12.71 3.00
CA ASP A 349 10.50 -12.84 4.32
C ASP A 349 9.59 -12.34 5.45
N LEU A 350 8.28 -12.62 5.37
CA LEU A 350 7.36 -12.29 6.47
C LEU A 350 7.65 -13.17 7.69
N LYS A 351 7.79 -12.52 8.84
CA LYS A 351 7.97 -13.11 10.16
C LYS A 351 7.63 -12.04 11.20
N SER A 352 7.34 -12.45 12.44
CA SER A 352 7.04 -11.54 13.54
C SER A 352 8.10 -10.45 13.77
N ASP A 353 9.36 -10.74 13.47
CA ASP A 353 10.49 -9.80 13.60
C ASP A 353 10.47 -8.70 12.52
N ASN A 354 9.89 -9.00 11.35
CA ASN A 354 9.76 -8.07 10.22
C ASN A 354 8.38 -7.36 10.19
N LEU A 355 7.68 -7.38 11.32
CA LEU A 355 6.44 -6.65 11.55
C LEU A 355 6.68 -5.68 12.71
N LEU A 356 6.62 -4.37 12.45
CA LEU A 356 6.84 -3.35 13.47
C LEU A 356 5.50 -2.79 13.96
N LEU A 357 5.47 -2.39 15.23
CA LEU A 357 4.30 -1.83 15.88
C LEU A 357 4.54 -0.39 16.34
N ASP A 358 3.61 0.48 16.01
CA ASP A 358 3.41 1.75 16.72
C ASP A 358 2.37 1.52 17.80
N THR A 359 2.80 1.60 19.05
CA THR A 359 1.99 1.34 20.25
C THR A 359 1.56 2.63 20.94
N SER A 360 1.58 3.77 20.22
CA SER A 360 1.10 5.06 20.76
C SER A 360 -0.36 4.98 21.24
N GLU A 361 -1.15 4.10 20.64
CA GLU A 361 -2.48 3.73 21.10
C GLU A 361 -2.49 2.26 21.57
N GLU A 362 -2.28 2.03 22.87
CA GLU A 362 -2.03 0.70 23.44
C GLU A 362 -3.13 -0.33 23.12
N SER A 363 -4.39 0.09 23.14
CA SER A 363 -5.53 -0.79 22.85
C SER A 363 -5.64 -1.21 21.37
N ALA A 364 -4.99 -0.47 20.47
CA ALA A 364 -5.02 -0.69 19.03
C ALA A 364 -3.68 -0.27 18.40
N PRO A 365 -2.63 -1.08 18.50
CA PRO A 365 -1.35 -0.75 17.86
C PRO A 365 -1.49 -0.74 16.32
N ILE A 366 -0.71 0.12 15.67
CA ILE A 366 -0.58 0.13 14.19
C ILE A 366 0.52 -0.85 13.81
N LEU A 367 0.22 -1.79 12.93
CA LEU A 367 1.20 -2.76 12.42
C LEU A 367 1.68 -2.37 11.03
N VAL A 368 2.99 -2.42 10.80
CA VAL A 368 3.59 -2.22 9.47
C VAL A 368 4.50 -3.37 9.08
N ILE A 369 4.52 -3.69 7.78
CA ILE A 369 5.49 -4.61 7.17
C ILE A 369 6.78 -3.85 6.87
N THR A 370 7.92 -4.39 7.30
CA THR A 370 9.26 -3.84 7.06
C THR A 370 10.20 -4.90 6.46
N ASP A 371 11.40 -4.48 6.08
CA ASP A 371 12.50 -5.32 5.58
C ASP A 371 12.26 -5.99 4.21
N PHE A 372 12.31 -5.18 3.16
CA PHE A 372 12.02 -5.60 1.78
C PHE A 372 13.22 -6.24 1.06
N GLY A 373 14.34 -6.52 1.75
CA GLY A 373 15.55 -7.05 1.11
C GLY A 373 15.36 -8.35 0.33
N CYS A 374 14.37 -9.19 0.71
CA CYS A 374 14.04 -10.44 0.04
C CYS A 374 12.87 -10.34 -0.96
N CYS A 375 12.29 -9.16 -1.17
CA CYS A 375 11.05 -9.04 -1.93
C CYS A 375 11.23 -9.40 -3.41
N LEU A 376 10.14 -9.87 -4.03
CA LEU A 376 9.97 -9.93 -5.47
C LEU A 376 9.17 -8.70 -5.89
N ALA A 377 9.74 -7.90 -6.80
CA ALA A 377 9.11 -6.72 -7.38
C ALA A 377 9.50 -6.58 -8.85
N ASP A 378 9.16 -7.61 -9.64
CA ASP A 378 9.51 -7.69 -11.07
C ASP A 378 8.37 -7.15 -11.94
N GLN A 379 8.63 -6.10 -12.74
CA GLN A 379 7.60 -5.50 -13.60
C GLN A 379 7.12 -6.42 -14.73
N ASN A 380 7.98 -7.32 -15.21
CA ASN A 380 7.68 -8.18 -16.36
C ASN A 380 6.91 -9.42 -15.94
N TYR A 381 7.28 -10.03 -14.81
CA TYR A 381 6.72 -11.28 -14.34
C TYR A 381 5.76 -11.13 -13.14
N GLY A 382 5.68 -9.94 -12.55
CA GLY A 382 4.84 -9.64 -11.39
C GLY A 382 5.12 -10.58 -10.22
N LEU A 383 4.10 -11.33 -9.81
CA LEU A 383 4.15 -12.29 -8.69
C LEU A 383 4.63 -13.69 -9.12
N THR A 384 5.08 -13.84 -10.36
CA THR A 384 5.65 -15.10 -10.86
C THR A 384 7.15 -14.95 -11.09
N LEU A 385 7.89 -16.04 -10.93
CA LEU A 385 9.33 -16.06 -11.14
C LEU A 385 9.71 -17.34 -11.90
N PRO A 386 10.35 -17.25 -13.08
CA PRO A 386 10.90 -18.41 -13.77
C PRO A 386 11.88 -19.17 -12.87
N TYR A 387 11.79 -20.50 -12.86
CA TYR A 387 12.60 -21.36 -12.00
C TYR A 387 13.32 -22.46 -12.80
N PRO A 388 14.26 -22.11 -13.68
CA PRO A 388 14.95 -23.08 -14.54
C PRO A 388 15.98 -23.94 -13.79
N VAL A 389 16.61 -23.40 -12.73
CA VAL A 389 17.72 -24.03 -11.99
C VAL A 389 17.54 -23.88 -10.48
N TYR A 390 18.25 -24.69 -9.69
CA TYR A 390 18.12 -24.72 -8.23
C TYR A 390 18.59 -23.44 -7.53
N ASP A 391 19.58 -22.74 -8.09
CA ASP A 391 20.27 -21.60 -7.46
C ASP A 391 19.46 -20.29 -7.48
N ILE A 392 18.24 -20.31 -8.03
CA ILE A 392 17.34 -19.15 -7.97
C ILE A 392 16.90 -18.94 -6.52
N ASP A 393 17.14 -17.73 -6.02
CA ASP A 393 16.66 -17.28 -4.71
C ASP A 393 15.12 -17.38 -4.63
N LYS A 394 14.64 -18.20 -3.68
CA LYS A 394 13.21 -18.41 -3.37
C LYS A 394 12.67 -17.55 -2.23
N GLY A 395 13.52 -16.85 -1.48
CA GLY A 395 13.15 -15.94 -0.39
C GLY A 395 14.00 -16.15 0.87
N GLY A 396 13.78 -15.29 1.87
CA GLY A 396 14.61 -15.24 3.07
C GLY A 396 14.26 -16.28 4.14
N ASN A 397 12.96 -16.51 4.40
CA ASN A 397 12.53 -17.38 5.50
C ASN A 397 12.16 -18.78 5.00
N THR A 398 13.13 -19.70 4.99
CA THR A 398 12.89 -21.09 4.57
C THR A 398 11.89 -21.83 5.46
N ALA A 399 11.82 -21.51 6.76
CA ALA A 399 10.90 -22.16 7.69
C ALA A 399 9.44 -21.79 7.41
N LEU A 400 9.18 -20.54 7.02
CA LEU A 400 7.84 -20.04 6.68
C LEU A 400 7.59 -19.87 5.18
N MET A 401 8.40 -20.54 4.36
CA MET A 401 8.21 -20.57 2.90
C MET A 401 6.99 -21.43 2.56
N ALA A 402 6.06 -20.88 1.78
CA ALA A 402 4.79 -21.54 1.47
C ALA A 402 4.99 -22.89 0.73
N PRO A 403 4.08 -23.87 0.90
CA PRO A 403 4.21 -25.21 0.34
C PRO A 403 4.42 -25.21 -1.17
N GLU A 404 3.69 -24.36 -1.89
CA GLU A 404 3.79 -24.23 -3.35
C GLU A 404 5.14 -23.68 -3.84
N ILE A 405 5.93 -23.04 -2.98
CA ILE A 405 7.26 -22.50 -3.31
C ILE A 405 8.35 -23.51 -2.95
N ILE A 406 8.30 -24.04 -1.73
CA ILE A 406 9.34 -24.95 -1.22
C ILE A 406 9.32 -26.31 -1.93
N THR A 407 8.13 -26.81 -2.31
CA THR A 407 7.99 -28.12 -2.98
C THR A 407 8.17 -28.06 -4.50
N GLN A 408 8.19 -26.85 -5.08
CA GLN A 408 8.39 -26.68 -6.52
C GLN A 408 9.81 -27.09 -6.92
N LYS A 409 9.90 -27.92 -7.97
CA LYS A 409 11.15 -28.35 -8.58
C LYS A 409 11.51 -27.46 -9.77
N PRO A 410 12.80 -27.16 -10.00
CA PRO A 410 13.20 -26.37 -11.15
C PRO A 410 13.05 -27.17 -12.44
N GLY A 411 12.94 -26.44 -13.55
CA GLY A 411 12.86 -26.99 -14.90
C GLY A 411 12.61 -25.90 -15.92
N THR A 412 12.84 -26.19 -17.21
CA THR A 412 12.82 -25.20 -18.31
C THR A 412 11.58 -24.30 -18.33
N PHE A 413 10.41 -24.85 -17.98
CA PHE A 413 9.13 -24.14 -17.94
C PHE A 413 8.54 -24.05 -16.52
N SER A 414 9.35 -24.33 -15.49
CA SER A 414 8.91 -24.24 -14.10
C SER A 414 8.82 -22.79 -13.66
N VAL A 415 7.80 -22.49 -12.86
CA VAL A 415 7.52 -21.14 -12.36
C VAL A 415 7.16 -21.23 -10.88
N LEU A 416 7.73 -20.31 -10.10
CA LEU A 416 7.34 -20.05 -8.71
C LEU A 416 6.25 -18.99 -8.73
N ASN A 417 5.10 -19.28 -8.12
CA ASN A 417 3.96 -18.37 -8.06
C ASN A 417 3.74 -17.88 -6.62
N TYR A 418 4.08 -16.62 -6.37
CA TYR A 418 4.01 -15.99 -5.06
C TYR A 418 2.66 -15.33 -4.75
N SER A 419 1.67 -15.41 -5.64
CA SER A 419 0.38 -14.70 -5.52
C SER A 419 -0.41 -14.99 -4.23
N LYS A 420 -0.13 -16.12 -3.57
CA LYS A 420 -0.73 -16.48 -2.28
C LYS A 420 0.28 -16.91 -1.22
N SER A 421 1.57 -16.75 -1.48
CA SER A 421 2.65 -17.22 -0.61
C SER A 421 2.66 -16.43 0.71
N ASP A 422 2.69 -15.10 0.63
CA ASP A 422 2.68 -14.23 1.82
C ASP A 422 1.40 -14.41 2.65
N LEU A 423 0.26 -14.70 2.00
CA LEU A 423 -0.98 -15.03 2.68
C LEU A 423 -0.83 -16.29 3.53
N TRP A 424 -0.21 -17.36 2.98
CA TRP A 424 0.06 -18.57 3.77
C TRP A 424 0.95 -18.27 4.97
N THR A 425 2.01 -17.47 4.77
CA THR A 425 2.91 -17.06 5.86
C THR A 425 2.15 -16.28 6.94
N ALA A 426 1.21 -15.41 6.57
CA ALA A 426 0.33 -14.73 7.53
C ALA A 426 -0.54 -15.69 8.35
N GLY A 427 -0.98 -16.81 7.76
CA GLY A 427 -1.67 -17.87 8.50
C GLY A 427 -0.80 -18.51 9.58
N THR A 428 0.51 -18.60 9.37
CA THR A 428 1.44 -19.10 10.39
C THR A 428 1.61 -18.07 11.51
N ILE A 429 1.75 -16.78 11.15
CA ILE A 429 1.87 -15.65 12.09
C ILE A 429 0.57 -15.47 12.90
N ALA A 430 -0.59 -15.83 12.34
CA ALA A 430 -1.85 -15.82 13.09
C ALA A 430 -1.78 -16.69 14.36
N TYR A 431 -1.07 -17.83 14.33
CA TYR A 431 -0.87 -18.61 15.55
C TYR A 431 0.00 -17.89 16.59
N GLU A 432 1.00 -17.13 16.17
CA GLU A 432 1.78 -16.30 17.09
C GLU A 432 0.91 -15.22 17.73
N ILE A 433 0.04 -14.57 16.94
CA ILE A 433 -0.88 -13.54 17.41
C ILE A 433 -1.93 -14.11 18.38
N PHE A 434 -2.54 -15.26 18.05
CA PHE A 434 -3.69 -15.79 18.80
C PHE A 434 -3.33 -16.77 19.91
N ASP A 435 -2.38 -17.67 19.66
CA ASP A 435 -1.98 -18.78 20.53
C ASP A 435 -0.59 -18.58 21.17
N GLY A 436 0.19 -17.59 20.72
CA GLY A 436 1.52 -17.29 21.24
C GLY A 436 2.63 -18.22 20.73
N SER A 437 2.31 -19.23 19.91
CA SER A 437 3.33 -20.14 19.35
C SER A 437 3.09 -20.47 17.88
N ASN A 438 4.10 -20.29 17.02
CA ASN A 438 4.00 -20.68 15.61
C ASN A 438 4.19 -22.20 15.46
N PRO A 439 3.26 -22.93 14.81
CA PRO A 439 3.37 -24.38 14.65
C PRO A 439 4.50 -24.82 13.70
N PHE A 440 5.08 -23.91 12.91
CA PHE A 440 6.17 -24.20 11.99
C PHE A 440 7.55 -23.86 12.57
N TYR A 441 7.61 -23.18 13.71
CA TYR A 441 8.87 -23.00 14.44
C TYR A 441 9.18 -24.21 15.33
N GLY A 442 10.47 -24.36 15.70
CA GLY A 442 10.93 -25.45 16.57
C GLY A 442 10.79 -26.86 15.98
N LYS A 443 10.67 -26.99 14.64
CA LYS A 443 10.54 -28.27 13.91
C LYS A 443 9.28 -29.09 14.24
N ARG A 444 8.22 -28.47 14.80
CA ARG A 444 6.93 -29.16 15.09
C ARG A 444 6.21 -29.59 13.80
N LEU A 445 6.07 -28.66 12.86
CA LEU A 445 5.63 -28.91 11.48
C LEU A 445 6.67 -28.37 10.50
N ARG A 446 6.69 -28.92 9.28
CA ARG A 446 7.49 -28.38 8.17
C ARG A 446 6.58 -27.96 7.03
N SER A 447 6.81 -26.78 6.47
CA SER A 447 6.00 -26.26 5.36
C SER A 447 5.98 -27.21 4.15
N SER A 448 7.08 -27.92 3.90
CA SER A 448 7.24 -28.86 2.79
C SER A 448 6.30 -30.06 2.84
N ASP A 449 5.92 -30.58 4.02
CA ASP A 449 5.22 -31.87 4.13
C ASP A 449 4.15 -31.97 5.23
N TYR A 450 3.88 -30.90 6.00
CA TYR A 450 2.84 -30.93 7.03
C TYR A 450 1.50 -31.40 6.46
N GLN A 451 0.70 -32.06 7.30
CA GLN A 451 -0.67 -32.44 6.97
C GLN A 451 -1.65 -31.43 7.59
N GLU A 452 -2.63 -30.95 6.81
CA GLU A 452 -3.55 -29.89 7.26
C GLU A 452 -4.32 -30.24 8.55
N HIS A 453 -4.64 -31.53 8.76
CA HIS A 453 -5.31 -32.01 9.97
C HIS A 453 -4.41 -32.08 11.20
N LYS A 454 -3.08 -31.90 11.05
CA LYS A 454 -2.11 -31.83 12.15
C LYS A 454 -1.88 -30.41 12.66
N LEU A 455 -2.51 -29.41 12.04
CA LEU A 455 -2.50 -28.04 12.56
C LEU A 455 -3.18 -28.01 13.94
N PRO A 456 -2.57 -27.38 14.96
CA PRO A 456 -3.18 -27.28 16.27
C PRO A 456 -4.47 -26.45 16.22
N ALA A 457 -5.43 -26.77 17.08
CA ALA A 457 -6.64 -25.97 17.20
C ALA A 457 -6.31 -24.62 17.85
N LEU A 458 -6.84 -23.52 17.28
CA LEU A 458 -6.75 -22.21 17.91
C LEU A 458 -7.64 -22.16 19.18
N PRO A 459 -7.25 -21.36 20.21
CA PRO A 459 -8.00 -21.24 21.46
C PRO A 459 -9.48 -20.90 21.29
N ASP A 460 -10.34 -21.32 22.21
CA ASP A 460 -11.80 -21.13 22.15
C ASP A 460 -12.26 -19.68 22.19
N CYS A 461 -11.44 -18.78 22.75
CA CYS A 461 -11.70 -17.35 22.69
C CYS A 461 -11.63 -16.78 21.26
N VAL A 462 -10.95 -17.45 20.31
CA VAL A 462 -10.85 -16.98 18.92
C VAL A 462 -12.18 -17.22 18.19
N PRO A 463 -12.79 -16.19 17.54
CA PRO A 463 -14.07 -16.35 16.88
C PRO A 463 -14.05 -17.42 15.77
N PRO A 464 -15.15 -18.18 15.57
CA PRO A 464 -15.22 -19.26 14.56
C PRO A 464 -14.84 -18.81 13.14
N ILE A 465 -15.30 -17.63 12.71
CA ILE A 465 -14.97 -17.07 11.39
C ILE A 465 -13.45 -16.87 11.22
N VAL A 466 -12.77 -16.42 12.28
CA VAL A 466 -11.31 -16.24 12.29
C VAL A 466 -10.61 -17.60 12.25
N LYS A 467 -11.07 -18.57 13.05
CA LYS A 467 -10.53 -19.95 13.01
C LYS A 467 -10.67 -20.58 11.62
N MET A 468 -11.84 -20.44 10.99
CA MET A 468 -12.12 -20.90 9.64
C MET A 468 -11.20 -20.23 8.60
N LEU A 469 -11.00 -18.91 8.71
CA LEU A 469 -10.12 -18.18 7.81
C LEU A 469 -8.67 -18.67 7.93
N VAL A 470 -8.12 -18.76 9.15
CA VAL A 470 -6.73 -19.23 9.38
C VAL A 470 -6.55 -20.64 8.82
N LYS A 471 -7.52 -21.54 9.05
CA LYS A 471 -7.51 -22.89 8.48
C LYS A 471 -7.52 -22.88 6.95
N ASN A 472 -8.30 -22.00 6.31
CA ASN A 472 -8.34 -21.89 4.85
C ASN A 472 -7.01 -21.35 4.29
N VAL A 473 -6.45 -20.32 4.92
CA VAL A 473 -5.19 -19.69 4.54
C VAL A 473 -4.03 -20.68 4.60
N LEU A 474 -4.04 -21.60 5.57
CA LEU A 474 -3.04 -22.66 5.70
C LEU A 474 -3.32 -23.92 4.87
N LYS A 475 -4.21 -23.86 3.87
CA LYS A 475 -4.32 -24.95 2.88
C LYS A 475 -3.03 -25.04 2.06
N ARG A 476 -2.55 -26.27 1.85
CA ARG A 476 -1.33 -26.56 1.09
C ARG A 476 -1.49 -26.25 -0.39
N ASN A 477 -2.65 -26.58 -0.96
CA ASN A 477 -2.94 -26.29 -2.35
C ASN A 477 -3.40 -24.82 -2.49
N PRO A 478 -2.61 -23.94 -3.14
CA PRO A 478 -2.96 -22.52 -3.27
C PRO A 478 -4.26 -22.28 -4.07
N ARG A 479 -4.70 -23.24 -4.89
CA ARG A 479 -5.99 -23.15 -5.60
C ARG A 479 -7.20 -23.28 -4.66
N LYS A 480 -7.03 -23.97 -3.51
CA LYS A 480 -8.07 -24.11 -2.48
C LYS A 480 -8.00 -23.00 -1.41
N ARG A 481 -6.92 -22.22 -1.41
CA ARG A 481 -6.69 -21.07 -0.54
C ARG A 481 -7.42 -19.85 -1.09
N LEU A 482 -8.01 -19.02 -0.23
CA LEU A 482 -8.60 -17.75 -0.64
C LEU A 482 -7.57 -16.84 -1.32
N ASN A 483 -8.05 -15.90 -2.13
CA ASN A 483 -7.22 -14.80 -2.61
C ASN A 483 -6.96 -13.81 -1.46
N PRO A 484 -5.81 -13.10 -1.42
CA PRO A 484 -5.51 -12.14 -0.36
C PRO A 484 -6.63 -11.10 -0.15
N GLU A 485 -7.15 -10.51 -1.23
CA GLU A 485 -8.24 -9.51 -1.17
C GLU A 485 -9.48 -10.07 -0.45
N VAL A 486 -9.85 -11.32 -0.73
CA VAL A 486 -11.01 -11.99 -0.12
C VAL A 486 -10.74 -12.34 1.34
N ALA A 487 -9.54 -12.83 1.66
CA ALA A 487 -9.16 -13.14 3.04
C ALA A 487 -9.18 -11.89 3.94
N ALA A 488 -8.62 -10.77 3.46
CA ALA A 488 -8.68 -9.49 4.18
C ALA A 488 -10.13 -9.00 4.32
N ASN A 489 -10.95 -9.10 3.27
CA ASN A 489 -12.37 -8.72 3.33
C ASN A 489 -13.18 -9.55 4.33
N VAL A 490 -12.87 -10.84 4.53
CA VAL A 490 -13.53 -11.65 5.57
C VAL A 490 -13.29 -11.03 6.96
N MET A 491 -12.08 -10.59 7.26
CA MET A 491 -11.77 -9.91 8.51
C MET A 491 -12.43 -8.53 8.61
N GLN A 492 -12.44 -7.76 7.52
CA GLN A 492 -13.11 -6.45 7.47
C GLN A 492 -14.64 -6.58 7.68
N LEU A 493 -15.26 -7.59 7.08
CA LEU A 493 -16.68 -7.90 7.29
C LEU A 493 -16.94 -8.34 8.73
N PHE A 494 -16.09 -9.22 9.28
CA PHE A 494 -16.19 -9.64 10.68
C PHE A 494 -16.16 -8.44 11.64
N LEU A 495 -15.33 -7.43 11.35
CA LEU A 495 -15.18 -6.26 12.19
C LEU A 495 -16.30 -5.23 12.04
N TRP A 496 -16.78 -4.99 10.81
CA TRP A 496 -17.58 -3.80 10.50
C TRP A 496 -18.93 -4.07 9.84
N ALA A 497 -19.20 -5.29 9.40
CA ALA A 497 -20.49 -5.63 8.81
C ALA A 497 -21.59 -5.68 9.87
N PRO A 498 -22.86 -5.42 9.49
CA PRO A 498 -23.99 -5.70 10.35
C PRO A 498 -23.98 -7.17 10.82
N SER A 499 -24.23 -7.41 12.11
CA SER A 499 -24.23 -8.76 12.69
C SER A 499 -25.19 -9.72 11.99
N ALA A 500 -26.29 -9.20 11.44
CA ALA A 500 -27.24 -9.95 10.62
C ALA A 500 -26.57 -10.63 9.41
N TRP A 501 -25.53 -10.04 8.81
CA TRP A 501 -24.83 -10.61 7.66
C TRP A 501 -23.87 -11.73 8.05
N LEU A 502 -23.50 -11.84 9.32
CA LEU A 502 -22.63 -12.90 9.81
C LEU A 502 -23.45 -14.10 10.31
N ASN A 503 -24.65 -13.83 10.85
CA ASN A 503 -25.49 -14.83 11.50
C ASN A 503 -26.61 -15.39 10.60
N ASN A 504 -27.16 -14.59 9.67
CA ASN A 504 -28.26 -15.04 8.81
C ASN A 504 -27.74 -15.68 7.52
N LYS A 505 -28.39 -16.75 7.05
CA LYS A 505 -28.08 -17.37 5.74
C LYS A 505 -28.48 -16.53 4.53
N LYS A 506 -29.17 -15.40 4.74
CA LYS A 506 -29.59 -14.51 3.64
C LYS A 506 -28.50 -13.48 3.37
N LEU A 507 -27.89 -13.59 2.20
CA LEU A 507 -26.91 -12.63 1.72
C LEU A 507 -27.54 -11.25 1.45
N PRO A 508 -26.82 -10.16 1.76
CA PRO A 508 -27.27 -8.82 1.40
C PRO A 508 -27.27 -8.61 -0.11
N THR A 509 -28.20 -7.78 -0.55
CA THR A 509 -28.29 -7.25 -1.91
C THR A 509 -27.13 -6.29 -2.20
N SER A 510 -26.84 -6.04 -3.48
CA SER A 510 -25.80 -5.07 -3.86
C SER A 510 -26.08 -3.68 -3.28
N SER A 511 -27.36 -3.29 -3.22
CA SER A 511 -27.78 -1.99 -2.69
C SER A 511 -27.50 -1.87 -1.20
N GLU A 512 -27.77 -2.91 -0.41
CA GLU A 512 -27.45 -2.94 1.02
C GLU A 512 -25.94 -2.88 1.26
N ILE A 513 -25.14 -3.57 0.43
CA ILE A 513 -23.67 -3.48 0.47
C ILE A 513 -23.21 -2.04 0.20
N LEU A 514 -23.73 -1.39 -0.84
CA LEU A 514 -23.37 -0.01 -1.17
C LEU A 514 -23.79 0.98 -0.08
N GLN A 515 -24.99 0.84 0.48
CA GLN A 515 -25.44 1.68 1.60
C GLN A 515 -24.48 1.56 2.80
N TRP A 516 -24.05 0.32 3.11
CA TRP A 516 -23.07 0.08 4.16
C TRP A 516 -21.70 0.70 3.84
N LEU A 517 -21.19 0.55 2.62
CA LEU A 517 -19.94 1.19 2.20
C LEU A 517 -20.00 2.72 2.27
N LEU A 518 -21.13 3.33 1.89
CA LEU A 518 -21.35 4.77 2.01
C LEU A 518 -21.38 5.21 3.48
N CYS A 519 -22.02 4.44 4.36
CA CYS A 519 -22.01 4.70 5.80
C CYS A 519 -20.59 4.68 6.37
N LEU A 520 -19.79 3.66 6.02
CA LEU A 520 -18.39 3.58 6.42
C LEU A 520 -17.57 4.75 5.87
N THR A 521 -17.79 5.12 4.60
CA THR A 521 -17.12 6.26 3.96
C THR A 521 -17.42 7.55 4.70
N THR A 522 -18.70 7.84 4.99
CA THR A 522 -19.10 9.02 5.76
C THR A 522 -18.48 9.02 7.15
N LYS A 523 -18.47 7.88 7.84
CA LYS A 523 -17.84 7.77 9.16
C LYS A 523 -16.35 8.08 9.11
N VAL A 524 -15.61 7.55 8.14
CA VAL A 524 -14.18 7.87 7.93
C VAL A 524 -13.97 9.35 7.61
N LEU A 525 -14.76 9.93 6.71
CA LEU A 525 -14.60 11.31 6.26
C LEU A 525 -14.98 12.35 7.32
N CYS A 526 -16.01 12.07 8.12
CA CYS A 526 -16.57 13.00 9.10
C CYS A 526 -15.97 12.83 10.50
N GLU A 527 -15.80 11.59 10.98
CA GLU A 527 -15.33 11.32 12.34
C GLU A 527 -13.80 11.15 12.41
N GLY A 528 -13.16 10.67 11.33
CA GLY A 528 -11.71 10.47 11.28
C GLY A 528 -10.88 11.76 11.40
N ARG A 529 -11.48 12.93 11.13
CA ARG A 529 -10.82 14.24 11.31
C ARG A 529 -10.73 14.67 12.78
N LEU A 530 -11.65 14.20 13.63
CA LEU A 530 -11.80 14.67 15.02
C LEU A 530 -10.92 13.90 16.01
N SER A 531 -10.38 12.74 15.63
CA SER A 531 -9.45 11.96 16.47
C SER A 531 -8.02 12.52 16.51
N ASN A 532 -7.68 13.49 15.65
CA ASN A 532 -6.36 14.15 15.61
C ASN A 532 -6.22 15.33 16.60
N LEU A 533 -7.23 15.56 17.45
CA LEU A 533 -7.19 16.52 18.55
C LEU A 533 -6.79 15.80 19.85
N PRO A 534 -5.95 16.41 20.71
CA PRO A 534 -5.58 15.82 21.99
C PRO A 534 -6.86 15.50 22.77
N SER A 535 -6.95 14.27 23.28
CA SER A 535 -8.10 13.78 24.03
C SER A 535 -8.21 14.48 25.38
N GLY A 536 -8.79 15.67 25.37
CA GLY A 536 -9.27 16.37 26.56
C GLY A 536 -10.78 16.33 26.60
N HIS A 537 -11.42 15.15 26.63
CA HIS A 537 -12.77 14.97 27.19
C HIS A 537 -13.17 13.49 27.26
N ASN A 538 -13.53 13.06 28.48
CA ASN A 538 -14.22 11.82 28.83
C ASN A 538 -15.61 11.74 28.18
N GLY A 539 -15.67 11.47 26.87
CA GLY A 539 -16.91 11.12 26.18
C GLY A 539 -17.06 9.61 26.04
N LYS A 540 -17.80 8.98 26.96
CA LYS A 540 -18.22 7.56 26.89
C LYS A 540 -19.22 7.33 25.74
N GLY A 541 -18.76 7.37 24.49
CA GLY A 541 -19.62 7.07 23.33
C GLY A 541 -18.88 6.75 22.04
N GLY A 542 -18.90 5.48 21.62
CA GLY A 542 -18.93 4.98 20.23
C GLY A 542 -17.87 5.40 19.20
N ARG A 543 -16.87 6.22 19.56
CA ARG A 543 -15.82 6.68 18.65
C ARG A 543 -14.77 5.60 18.48
N ARG A 544 -14.42 5.31 17.22
CA ARG A 544 -13.39 4.35 16.83
C ARG A 544 -12.00 4.94 17.07
N THR A 545 -11.02 4.06 17.25
CA THR A 545 -9.62 4.45 17.39
C THR A 545 -9.02 4.86 16.03
N TYR A 546 -7.90 5.58 16.03
CA TYR A 546 -7.23 6.00 14.79
C TYR A 546 -6.87 4.81 13.87
N PRO A 547 -6.23 3.72 14.36
CA PRO A 547 -5.96 2.52 13.56
C PRO A 547 -7.20 1.83 12.99
N GLU A 548 -8.32 1.84 13.71
CA GLU A 548 -9.58 1.27 13.19
C GLU A 548 -10.07 2.05 11.97
N TYR A 549 -9.96 3.38 11.98
CA TYR A 549 -10.28 4.17 10.80
C TYR A 549 -9.30 3.95 9.65
N LEU A 550 -8.00 3.76 9.92
CA LEU A 550 -7.02 3.40 8.90
C LEU A 550 -7.39 2.06 8.22
N LEU A 551 -7.84 1.07 8.99
CA LEU A 551 -8.32 -0.20 8.44
C LEU A 551 -9.55 -0.02 7.55
N ILE A 552 -10.54 0.76 8.00
CA ILE A 552 -11.75 1.03 7.20
C ILE A 552 -11.37 1.78 5.92
N ALA A 553 -10.50 2.79 6.02
CA ALA A 553 -10.03 3.55 4.86
C ALA A 553 -9.28 2.66 3.86
N SER A 554 -8.40 1.77 4.34
CA SER A 554 -7.65 0.81 3.51
C SER A 554 -8.59 -0.14 2.78
N PHE A 555 -9.59 -0.67 3.48
CA PHE A 555 -10.65 -1.48 2.87
C PHE A 555 -11.43 -0.70 1.80
N LEU A 556 -11.89 0.51 2.09
CA LEU A 556 -12.67 1.32 1.15
C LEU A 556 -11.86 1.70 -0.10
N ARG A 557 -10.54 1.89 0.01
CA ARG A 557 -9.65 2.17 -1.16
C ARG A 557 -9.58 1.04 -2.17
N ARG A 558 -9.91 -0.19 -1.78
CA ARG A 558 -9.87 -1.37 -2.65
C ARG A 558 -11.22 -2.10 -2.77
N ALA A 559 -12.28 -1.57 -2.16
CA ALA A 559 -13.58 -2.22 -2.13
C ALA A 559 -14.12 -2.46 -3.56
N LYS A 560 -14.49 -3.71 -3.84
CA LYS A 560 -15.17 -4.18 -5.07
C LYS A 560 -16.32 -5.08 -4.67
N LEU A 561 -17.49 -4.95 -5.29
CA LEU A 561 -18.68 -5.72 -4.90
C LEU A 561 -18.46 -7.22 -5.08
N SER A 562 -17.76 -7.62 -6.15
CA SER A 562 -17.40 -9.01 -6.43
C SER A 562 -16.62 -9.66 -5.29
N THR A 563 -15.58 -8.98 -4.80
CA THR A 563 -14.74 -9.49 -3.70
C THR A 563 -15.46 -9.51 -2.35
N ILE A 564 -16.32 -8.53 -2.09
CA ILE A 564 -17.13 -8.48 -0.86
C ILE A 564 -18.14 -9.63 -0.84
N ARG A 565 -18.83 -9.86 -1.97
CA ARG A 565 -19.75 -10.99 -2.13
C ARG A 565 -19.06 -12.34 -1.97
N ALA A 566 -17.89 -12.52 -2.60
CA ALA A 566 -17.10 -13.74 -2.45
C ALA A 566 -16.72 -13.99 -0.97
N SER A 567 -16.46 -12.93 -0.21
CA SER A 567 -16.12 -13.01 1.21
C SER A 567 -17.33 -13.38 2.07
N LEU A 568 -18.50 -12.80 1.80
CA LEU A 568 -19.77 -13.18 2.45
C LEU A 568 -20.14 -14.64 2.14
N MET A 569 -20.00 -15.08 0.89
CA MET A 569 -20.20 -16.48 0.50
C MET A 569 -19.29 -17.42 1.28
N PHE A 570 -18.02 -17.05 1.48
CA PHE A 570 -17.10 -17.84 2.28
C PHE A 570 -17.52 -17.90 3.76
N ILE A 571 -17.95 -16.78 4.34
CA ILE A 571 -18.43 -16.72 5.73
C ILE A 571 -19.62 -17.69 5.95
N HIS A 572 -20.49 -17.85 4.94
CA HIS A 572 -21.63 -18.76 4.99
C HIS A 572 -21.38 -20.16 4.43
N SER A 573 -20.14 -20.49 4.06
CA SER A 573 -19.82 -21.79 3.43
C SER A 573 -19.62 -22.94 4.42
N ASP A 574 -19.80 -22.68 5.72
CA ASP A 574 -19.76 -23.68 6.80
C ASP A 574 -21.09 -24.43 7.01
#